data_AF-A0A4V2G5I9-F1
#
_entry.id   AF-A0A4V2G5I9-F1
#
_cell.length_a   1.000
_cell.length_b   1.000
_cell.length_c   1.000
_cell.angle_alpha   90.00
_cell.angle_beta   90.00
_cell.angle_gamma   90.00
#
_symmetry.space_group_name_H-M   'P 1'
#
loop_
_entity.id
_entity.type
_entity.pdbx_description
1 polymer ?
#
loop_
_entity_poly.entity_id
_entity_poly.type
_entity_poly.pdbx_seq_one_letter_code
_entity_poly.pdbx_strand_id
1 'polypeptide(L)'
;MENRIEILKADVQQKVGRNIILFQQVEAMLNFLAAYGEFSPRTNEEAQFEDLRKRLLITLAGYRQELMLEFLARCQLSSADSLLQAVVYLDGQMDRLLPEVERLQTLVKNQQAAMKEWAAILDGKPIEELLSQHETLIRVLDDYARMATGEGRWVPVFDVSHRLSKSMPQEMSALEATYGSRNLLSLIRACGKFEVNARATDSRPEYWFRLKA
;
A
#
# COMPACT_ATOMS: atom_id res chain seq x y z
N MET A 1 -4.29 46.81 25.42
CA MET A 1 -5.11 46.17 24.36
C MET A 1 -4.24 45.80 23.16
N GLU A 2 -3.32 46.67 22.72
CA GLU A 2 -2.33 46.40 21.66
C GLU A 2 -1.51 45.12 21.86
N ASN A 3 -0.95 44.90 23.05
CA ASN A 3 -0.15 43.70 23.34
C ASN A 3 -0.94 42.39 23.12
N ARG A 4 -2.24 42.36 23.44
CA ARG A 4 -3.10 41.18 23.21
C ARG A 4 -3.32 40.92 21.71
N ILE A 5 -3.49 41.96 20.92
CA ILE A 5 -3.68 41.84 19.47
C ILE A 5 -2.38 41.34 18.81
N GLU A 6 -1.22 41.82 19.24
CA GLU A 6 0.07 41.34 18.71
C GLU A 6 0.32 39.86 19.02
N ILE A 7 0.03 39.42 20.25
CA ILE A 7 0.11 38.00 20.61
C ILE A 7 -0.79 37.15 19.71
N LEU A 8 -2.04 37.58 19.51
CA LEU A 8 -3.00 36.85 18.69
C LEU A 8 -2.60 36.83 17.20
N LYS A 9 -2.01 37.90 16.67
CA LYS A 9 -1.47 37.91 15.30
C LYS A 9 -0.34 36.89 15.13
N ALA A 10 0.57 36.82 16.10
CA ALA A 10 1.67 35.87 16.08
C ALA A 10 1.13 34.42 16.10
N ASP A 11 0.13 34.14 16.92
CA ASP A 11 -0.51 32.82 17.01
C ASP A 11 -1.21 32.43 15.70
N VAL A 12 -1.97 33.35 15.09
CA VAL A 12 -2.57 33.15 13.76
C VAL A 12 -1.49 32.85 12.72
N GLN A 13 -0.41 33.63 12.67
CA GLN A 13 0.68 33.43 11.72
C GLN A 13 1.36 32.06 11.90
N GLN A 14 1.61 31.66 13.14
CA GLN A 14 2.17 30.35 13.46
C GLN A 14 1.24 29.21 12.98
N LYS A 15 -0.07 29.31 13.25
CA LYS A 15 -1.05 28.29 12.87
C LYS A 15 -1.26 28.22 11.35
N VAL A 16 -1.25 29.35 10.66
CA VAL A 16 -1.22 29.41 9.18
C VAL A 16 -0.01 28.65 8.64
N GLY A 17 1.19 28.96 9.15
CA GLY A 17 2.42 28.29 8.74
C GLY A 17 2.39 26.77 9.03
N ARG A 18 1.95 26.38 10.23
CA ARG A 18 1.76 24.97 10.62
C ARG A 18 0.83 24.24 9.65
N ASN A 19 -0.33 24.82 9.34
CA ASN A 19 -1.31 24.20 8.45
C ASN A 19 -0.77 24.04 7.03
N ILE A 20 -0.06 25.03 6.49
CA ILE A 20 0.61 24.94 5.18
C ILE A 20 1.60 23.78 5.15
N ILE A 21 2.47 23.67 6.16
CA ILE A 21 3.45 22.58 6.26
C ILE A 21 2.73 21.23 6.34
N LEU A 22 1.66 21.13 7.13
CA LEU A 22 0.87 19.90 7.25
C LEU A 22 0.28 19.48 5.91
N PHE A 23 -0.29 20.42 5.14
CA PHE A 23 -0.82 20.13 3.81
C PHE A 23 0.25 19.58 2.88
N GLN A 24 1.45 20.19 2.87
CA GLN A 24 2.59 19.72 2.09
C GLN A 24 3.06 18.32 2.53
N GLN A 25 3.09 18.06 3.84
CA GLN A 25 3.45 16.74 4.38
C GLN A 25 2.45 15.67 3.93
N VAL A 26 1.14 15.96 3.98
CA VAL A 26 0.11 15.03 3.51
C VAL A 26 0.27 14.75 2.01
N GLU A 27 0.48 15.78 1.18
CA GLU A 27 0.75 15.59 -0.26
C GLU A 27 2.00 14.73 -0.51
N ALA A 28 3.08 14.99 0.23
CA ALA A 28 4.32 14.24 0.12
C ALA A 28 4.13 12.76 0.49
N MET A 29 3.43 12.47 1.59
CA MET A 29 3.11 11.09 1.99
C MET A 29 2.23 10.38 0.96
N LEU A 30 1.21 11.06 0.43
CA LEU A 30 0.36 10.51 -0.64
C LEU A 30 1.14 10.21 -1.91
N ASN A 31 2.05 11.10 -2.31
CA ASN A 31 2.90 10.88 -3.50
C ASN A 31 3.91 9.75 -3.28
N PHE A 32 4.51 9.67 -2.10
CA PHE A 32 5.38 8.55 -1.75
C PHE A 32 4.63 7.21 -1.82
N LEU A 33 3.45 7.12 -1.21
CA LEU A 33 2.64 5.90 -1.21
C LEU A 33 2.11 5.55 -2.61
N ALA A 34 1.80 6.53 -3.47
CA ALA A 34 1.42 6.22 -4.84
C ALA A 34 2.58 5.73 -5.71
N ALA A 35 3.80 6.22 -5.45
CA ALA A 35 4.99 5.83 -6.21
C ALA A 35 5.59 4.50 -5.75
N TYR A 36 5.54 4.22 -4.43
CA TYR A 36 6.26 3.12 -3.81
C TYR A 36 5.39 2.20 -2.96
N GLY A 37 4.08 2.47 -2.85
CA GLY A 37 3.19 1.63 -2.05
C GLY A 37 3.02 0.26 -2.68
N GLU A 38 3.33 -0.78 -1.92
CA GLU A 38 3.00 -2.15 -2.30
C GLU A 38 1.58 -2.45 -1.82
N PHE A 39 0.59 -2.17 -2.68
CA PHE A 39 -0.81 -2.50 -2.41
C PHE A 39 -1.10 -3.93 -2.85
N SER A 40 -1.75 -4.72 -1.98
CA SER A 40 -2.08 -6.10 -2.32
C SER A 40 -3.22 -6.15 -3.35
N PRO A 41 -3.01 -6.73 -4.55
CA PRO A 41 -4.05 -6.84 -5.58
C PRO A 41 -5.19 -7.80 -5.19
N ARG A 42 -5.08 -8.50 -4.06
CA ARG A 42 -6.12 -9.39 -3.51
C ARG A 42 -7.04 -8.68 -2.52
N THR A 43 -6.71 -7.46 -2.16
CA THR A 43 -7.47 -6.64 -1.23
C THR A 43 -8.01 -5.44 -1.99
N ASN A 44 -9.03 -4.79 -1.45
CA ASN A 44 -9.47 -3.51 -1.99
C ASN A 44 -8.55 -2.35 -1.56
N GLU A 45 -7.32 -2.61 -1.08
CA GLU A 45 -6.41 -1.61 -0.51
C GLU A 45 -5.97 -0.57 -1.54
N GLU A 46 -5.68 -0.98 -2.77
CA GLU A 46 -5.30 -0.04 -3.85
C GLU A 46 -6.45 0.91 -4.16
N ALA A 47 -7.67 0.39 -4.33
CA ALA A 47 -8.85 1.21 -4.57
C ALA A 47 -9.18 2.11 -3.35
N GLN A 48 -9.08 1.56 -2.12
CA GLN A 48 -9.26 2.33 -0.89
C GLN A 48 -8.22 3.45 -0.74
N PHE A 49 -6.98 3.19 -1.13
CA PHE A 49 -5.92 4.19 -1.14
C PHE A 49 -6.17 5.25 -2.21
N GLU A 50 -6.55 4.87 -3.42
CA GLU A 50 -6.89 5.82 -4.48
C GLU A 50 -8.09 6.70 -4.12
N ASP A 51 -9.11 6.13 -3.48
CA ASP A 51 -10.24 6.89 -2.95
C ASP A 51 -9.81 7.84 -1.82
N LEU A 52 -8.97 7.37 -0.90
CA LEU A 52 -8.37 8.21 0.15
C LEU A 52 -7.54 9.35 -0.45
N ARG A 53 -6.67 9.05 -1.42
CA ARG A 53 -5.80 10.00 -2.13
C ARG A 53 -6.63 11.07 -2.82
N LYS A 54 -7.66 10.68 -3.58
CA LYS A 54 -8.58 11.61 -4.26
C LYS A 54 -9.28 12.51 -3.25
N ARG A 55 -9.88 11.94 -2.20
CA ARG A 55 -10.58 12.72 -1.16
C ARG A 55 -9.64 13.74 -0.52
N LEU A 56 -8.46 13.31 -0.07
CA LEU A 56 -7.51 14.18 0.62
C LEU A 56 -6.96 15.26 -0.29
N LEU A 57 -6.62 14.97 -1.55
CA LEU A 57 -6.16 15.99 -2.50
C LEU A 57 -7.23 17.06 -2.74
N ILE A 58 -8.50 16.67 -2.87
CA ILE A 58 -9.62 17.61 -2.97
C ILE A 58 -9.73 18.46 -1.69
N THR A 59 -9.69 17.83 -0.51
CA THR A 59 -9.73 18.54 0.77
C THR A 59 -8.58 19.54 0.92
N LEU A 60 -7.35 19.15 0.59
CA LEU A 60 -6.18 20.03 0.67
C LEU A 60 -6.22 21.16 -0.35
N ALA A 61 -6.78 20.93 -1.54
CA ALA A 61 -7.00 21.99 -2.52
C ALA A 61 -8.00 23.02 -1.99
N GLY A 62 -9.12 22.54 -1.42
CA GLY A 62 -10.12 23.38 -0.77
C GLY A 62 -9.52 24.20 0.38
N TYR A 63 -8.79 23.55 1.30
CA TYR A 63 -8.16 24.26 2.42
C TYR A 63 -7.11 25.27 1.97
N ARG A 64 -6.29 24.98 0.96
CA ARG A 64 -5.34 25.98 0.41
C ARG A 64 -6.08 27.16 -0.20
N GLN A 65 -7.11 26.90 -1.00
CA GLN A 65 -7.90 27.96 -1.61
C GLN A 65 -8.56 28.83 -0.54
N GLU A 66 -9.18 28.21 0.46
CA GLU A 66 -9.82 28.90 1.57
C GLU A 66 -8.80 29.72 2.37
N LEU A 67 -7.64 29.15 2.68
CA LEU A 67 -6.58 29.84 3.42
C LEU A 67 -5.98 31.02 2.64
N MET A 68 -5.80 30.88 1.32
CA MET A 68 -5.19 31.92 0.47
C MET A 68 -6.18 33.03 0.08
N LEU A 69 -7.42 32.68 -0.27
CA LEU A 69 -8.36 33.65 -0.84
C LEU A 69 -9.39 34.14 0.18
N GLU A 70 -9.97 33.24 0.96
CA GLU A 70 -11.14 33.57 1.79
C GLU A 70 -10.75 33.99 3.21
N PHE A 71 -9.82 33.26 3.81
CA PHE A 71 -9.35 33.49 5.18
C PHE A 71 -8.64 34.83 5.31
N LEU A 72 -7.69 35.13 4.40
CA LEU A 72 -6.99 36.42 4.42
C LEU A 72 -7.92 37.61 4.18
N ALA A 73 -8.97 37.43 3.37
CA ALA A 73 -9.96 38.48 3.12
C ALA A 73 -10.87 38.74 4.33
N ARG A 74 -11.19 37.71 5.13
CA ARG A 74 -12.10 37.82 6.29
C ARG A 74 -11.37 38.14 7.60
N CYS A 75 -10.08 37.82 7.71
CA CYS A 75 -9.31 38.00 8.94
C CYS A 75 -8.95 39.47 9.18
N GLN A 76 -9.62 40.12 10.13
CA GLN A 76 -9.34 41.50 10.51
C GLN A 76 -8.24 41.57 11.55
N LEU A 77 -7.02 41.88 11.10
CA LEU A 77 -5.83 41.94 11.95
C LEU A 77 -5.90 43.01 13.05
N SER A 78 -6.81 43.97 12.96
CA SER A 78 -7.04 45.00 13.98
C SER A 78 -8.05 44.59 15.06
N SER A 79 -8.73 43.45 14.91
CA SER A 79 -9.80 42.99 15.81
C SER A 79 -9.38 41.76 16.60
N ALA A 80 -9.35 41.86 17.92
CA ALA A 80 -9.04 40.73 18.80
C ALA A 80 -10.04 39.58 18.65
N ASP A 81 -11.33 39.88 18.47
CA ASP A 81 -12.36 38.86 18.29
C ASP A 81 -12.23 38.15 16.95
N SER A 82 -11.91 38.89 15.88
CA SER A 82 -11.64 38.29 14.56
C SER A 82 -10.42 37.37 14.61
N LEU A 83 -9.35 37.78 15.29
CA LEU A 83 -8.15 36.95 15.47
C LEU A 83 -8.43 35.69 16.30
N LEU A 84 -9.24 35.78 17.36
CA LEU A 84 -9.65 34.61 18.14
C LEU A 84 -10.47 33.61 17.31
N GLN A 85 -11.41 34.10 16.51
CA GLN A 85 -12.17 33.25 15.59
C GLN A 85 -11.26 32.59 14.56
N ALA A 86 -10.28 33.33 14.04
CA ALA A 86 -9.27 32.80 13.12
C ALA A 86 -8.44 31.67 13.75
N VAL A 87 -8.00 31.83 15.00
CA VAL A 87 -7.28 30.78 15.74
C VAL A 87 -8.11 29.51 15.87
N VAL A 88 -9.36 29.64 16.35
CA VAL A 88 -10.28 28.51 16.52
C VAL A 88 -10.52 27.79 15.19
N TYR A 89 -10.70 28.55 14.11
CA TYR A 89 -10.89 28.02 12.78
C TYR A 89 -9.66 27.21 12.29
N LEU A 90 -8.44 27.76 12.46
CA LEU A 90 -7.20 27.13 12.02
C LEU A 90 -6.89 25.85 12.81
N ASP A 91 -7.19 25.82 14.10
CA ASP A 91 -7.09 24.59 14.90
C ASP A 91 -8.12 23.55 14.48
N GLY A 92 -9.37 23.96 14.25
CA GLY A 92 -10.41 23.06 13.76
C GLY A 92 -10.10 22.46 12.37
N GLN A 93 -9.39 23.17 11.50
CA GLN A 93 -8.86 22.59 10.25
C GLN A 93 -7.83 21.48 10.54
N MET A 94 -6.92 21.70 11.50
CA MET A 94 -5.91 20.72 11.87
C MET A 94 -6.54 19.47 12.49
N ASP A 95 -7.46 19.63 13.44
CA ASP A 95 -8.11 18.53 14.14
C ASP A 95 -8.84 17.58 13.18
N ARG A 96 -9.38 18.12 12.09
CA ARG A 96 -10.05 17.35 11.03
C ARG A 96 -9.08 16.53 10.17
N LEU A 97 -7.85 16.98 9.99
CA LEU A 97 -6.84 16.28 9.20
C LEU A 97 -6.03 15.27 10.01
N LEU A 98 -5.92 15.49 11.33
CA LEU A 98 -5.05 14.70 12.20
C LEU A 98 -5.26 13.17 12.06
N PRO A 99 -6.49 12.63 12.03
CA PRO A 99 -6.69 11.19 11.90
C PRO A 99 -6.14 10.62 10.59
N GLU A 100 -6.28 11.37 9.49
CA GLU A 100 -5.80 10.93 8.17
C GLU A 100 -4.27 11.07 8.08
N VAL A 101 -3.69 12.07 8.75
CA VAL A 101 -2.23 12.21 8.89
C VAL A 101 -1.64 11.02 9.64
N GLU A 102 -2.22 10.63 10.78
CA GLU A 102 -1.77 9.48 11.57
C GLU A 102 -1.89 8.17 10.79
N ARG A 103 -2.99 8.01 10.05
CA ARG A 103 -3.18 6.88 9.14
C ARG A 103 -2.09 6.83 8.06
N LEU A 104 -1.84 7.95 7.38
CA LEU A 104 -0.80 8.04 6.35
C LEU A 104 0.61 7.78 6.90
N GLN A 105 0.93 8.32 8.07
CA GLN A 105 2.21 8.07 8.73
C GLN A 105 2.41 6.58 9.02
N THR A 106 1.36 5.87 9.43
CA THR A 106 1.41 4.42 9.66
C THR A 106 1.69 3.68 8.35
N LEU A 107 0.97 4.03 7.26
CA LEU A 107 1.20 3.43 5.95
C LEU A 107 2.62 3.68 5.43
N VAL A 108 3.12 4.92 5.54
CA VAL A 108 4.48 5.27 5.13
C VAL A 108 5.52 4.50 5.93
N LYS A 109 5.35 4.38 7.26
CA LYS A 109 6.25 3.60 8.12
C LYS A 109 6.29 2.13 7.73
N ASN A 110 5.13 1.54 7.45
CA ASN A 110 5.04 0.14 7.01
C ASN A 110 5.77 -0.06 5.68
N GLN A 111 5.56 0.84 4.71
CA GLN A 111 6.24 0.77 3.42
C GLN A 111 7.76 0.96 3.57
N GLN A 112 8.21 1.91 4.39
CA GLN A 112 9.63 2.12 4.65
C GLN A 112 10.28 0.91 5.35
N ALA A 113 9.55 0.23 6.23
CA ALA A 113 10.02 -1.01 6.86
C ALA A 113 10.20 -2.13 5.82
N ALA A 114 9.22 -2.32 4.93
CA ALA A 114 9.32 -3.29 3.83
C ALA A 114 10.51 -2.97 2.90
N MET A 115 10.70 -1.70 2.53
CA MET A 115 11.85 -1.28 1.72
C MET A 115 13.19 -1.54 2.42
N LYS A 116 13.26 -1.37 3.75
CA LYS A 116 14.48 -1.67 4.52
C LYS A 116 14.75 -3.16 4.61
N GLU A 117 13.72 -3.98 4.73
CA GLU A 117 13.84 -5.44 4.69
C GLU A 117 14.36 -5.90 3.33
N TRP A 118 13.81 -5.36 2.24
CA TRP A 118 14.34 -5.58 0.89
C TRP A 118 15.78 -5.13 0.76
N ALA A 119 16.12 -3.91 1.21
CA ALA A 119 17.50 -3.42 1.16
C ALA A 119 18.48 -4.33 1.91
N ALA A 120 18.08 -4.87 3.08
CA ALA A 120 18.90 -5.81 3.84
C ALA A 120 19.06 -7.17 3.15
N ILE A 121 18.06 -7.61 2.37
CA ILE A 121 18.15 -8.82 1.55
C ILE A 121 19.09 -8.62 0.36
N LEU A 122 19.08 -7.42 -0.23
CA LEU A 122 19.91 -7.03 -1.36
C LEU A 122 21.38 -6.77 -0.96
N ASP A 123 21.62 -6.43 0.30
CA ASP A 123 22.97 -6.11 0.79
C ASP A 123 23.90 -7.34 0.73
N GLY A 124 24.95 -7.24 -0.07
CA GLY A 124 25.99 -8.25 -0.21
C GLY A 124 25.65 -9.48 -1.06
N LYS A 125 24.47 -9.55 -1.69
CA LYS A 125 24.11 -10.68 -2.58
C LYS A 125 24.28 -10.35 -4.06
N PRO A 126 24.90 -11.24 -4.86
CA PRO A 126 24.97 -11.07 -6.30
C PRO A 126 23.55 -11.10 -6.91
N ILE A 127 23.33 -10.26 -7.93
CA ILE A 127 22.03 -10.08 -8.60
C ILE A 127 21.52 -11.41 -9.16
N GLU A 128 22.40 -12.28 -9.66
CA GLU A 128 22.03 -13.60 -10.17
C GLU A 128 21.42 -14.52 -9.10
N GLU A 129 21.90 -14.42 -7.86
CA GLU A 129 21.40 -15.22 -6.73
C GLU A 129 20.04 -14.70 -6.24
N LEU A 130 19.83 -13.38 -6.28
CA LEU A 130 18.56 -12.73 -5.97
C LEU A 130 17.47 -13.03 -7.01
N LEU A 131 17.83 -13.01 -8.30
CA LEU A 131 16.94 -13.36 -9.41
C LEU A 131 16.55 -14.85 -9.36
N SER A 132 17.51 -15.73 -9.10
CA SER A 132 17.26 -17.17 -8.92
C SER A 132 16.26 -17.48 -7.79
N GLN A 133 16.22 -16.64 -6.74
CA GLN A 133 15.27 -16.78 -5.63
C GLN A 133 13.85 -16.27 -5.95
N HIS A 134 13.68 -15.41 -6.96
CA HIS A 134 12.39 -14.92 -7.44
C HIS A 134 11.84 -15.70 -8.64
N GLU A 135 12.71 -16.40 -9.39
CA GLU A 135 12.36 -17.10 -10.64
C GLU A 135 11.98 -18.58 -10.43
N THR A 136 12.07 -19.12 -9.21
CA THR A 136 11.68 -20.52 -8.99
C THR A 136 10.16 -20.69 -8.93
N LEU A 137 9.61 -21.50 -9.84
CA LEU A 137 8.18 -21.85 -9.88
C LEU A 137 7.68 -22.38 -8.52
N ILE A 138 8.56 -23.02 -7.73
CA ILE A 138 8.25 -23.49 -6.38
C ILE A 138 7.92 -22.34 -5.41
N ARG A 139 8.59 -21.19 -5.50
CA ARG A 139 8.28 -20.02 -4.68
C ARG A 139 6.97 -19.38 -5.11
N VAL A 140 6.73 -19.26 -6.41
CA VAL A 140 5.45 -18.77 -6.94
C VAL A 140 4.30 -19.67 -6.50
N LEU A 141 4.50 -20.99 -6.49
CA LEU A 141 3.54 -21.96 -5.93
C LEU A 141 3.34 -21.80 -4.41
N ASP A 142 4.41 -21.49 -3.66
CA ASP A 142 4.33 -21.19 -2.23
C ASP A 142 3.46 -19.95 -2.00
N ASP A 143 3.66 -18.89 -2.78
CA ASP A 143 2.86 -17.67 -2.72
C ASP A 143 1.38 -17.96 -3.07
N TYR A 144 1.10 -18.73 -4.12
CA TYR A 144 -0.26 -19.16 -4.44
C TYR A 144 -0.93 -19.88 -3.27
N ALA A 145 -0.21 -20.78 -2.60
CA ALA A 145 -0.73 -21.56 -1.47
C ALA A 145 -0.89 -20.71 -0.19
N ARG A 146 0.04 -19.80 0.10
CA ARG A 146 -0.05 -18.87 1.25
C ARG A 146 -1.21 -17.90 1.11
N MET A 147 -1.50 -17.49 -0.12
CA MET A 147 -2.53 -16.52 -0.40
C MET A 147 -3.92 -17.17 -0.68
N ALA A 148 -4.07 -18.50 -0.53
CA ALA A 148 -5.32 -19.23 -0.73
C ALA A 148 -6.34 -18.97 0.39
N THR A 149 -7.59 -18.67 0.03
CA THR A 149 -8.69 -18.36 0.98
C THR A 149 -9.77 -19.45 0.96
N GLY A 150 -10.47 -19.65 2.08
CA GLY A 150 -11.54 -20.67 2.23
C GLY A 150 -11.17 -21.88 3.11
N GLU A 151 -12.13 -22.78 3.36
CA GLU A 151 -11.93 -24.00 4.16
C GLU A 151 -10.83 -24.87 3.55
N GLY A 152 -9.79 -25.14 4.33
CA GLY A 152 -8.68 -26.01 3.95
C GLY A 152 -7.59 -25.37 3.08
N ARG A 153 -7.73 -24.10 2.65
CA ARG A 153 -6.71 -23.32 1.88
C ARG A 153 -6.19 -24.04 0.62
N TRP A 154 -7.10 -24.67 -0.11
CA TRP A 154 -6.78 -25.40 -1.34
C TRP A 154 -6.76 -24.49 -2.58
N VAL A 155 -5.81 -24.72 -3.48
CA VAL A 155 -5.63 -23.98 -4.73
C VAL A 155 -5.81 -24.93 -5.93
N PRO A 156 -6.64 -24.60 -6.93
CA PRO A 156 -6.79 -25.44 -8.11
C PRO A 156 -5.52 -25.41 -8.98
N VAL A 157 -4.97 -26.59 -9.29
CA VAL A 157 -3.74 -26.74 -10.09
C VAL A 157 -3.95 -26.25 -11.52
N PHE A 158 -5.14 -26.48 -12.08
CA PHE A 158 -5.48 -26.06 -13.44
C PHE A 158 -5.41 -24.53 -13.59
N ASP A 159 -6.03 -23.80 -12.66
CA ASP A 159 -6.05 -22.34 -12.66
C ASP A 159 -4.66 -21.73 -12.55
N VAL A 160 -3.81 -22.30 -11.69
CA VAL A 160 -2.43 -21.85 -11.53
C VAL A 160 -1.62 -22.18 -12.78
N SER A 161 -1.77 -23.39 -13.33
CA SER A 161 -1.11 -23.78 -14.58
C SER A 161 -1.50 -22.86 -15.73
N HIS A 162 -2.79 -22.53 -15.87
CA HIS A 162 -3.26 -21.65 -16.93
C HIS A 162 -2.70 -20.22 -16.80
N ARG A 163 -2.62 -19.70 -15.57
CA ARG A 163 -2.03 -18.37 -15.30
C ARG A 163 -0.53 -18.36 -15.57
N LEU A 164 0.20 -19.34 -15.04
CA LEU A 164 1.66 -19.44 -15.22
C LEU A 164 2.03 -19.66 -16.69
N SER A 165 1.25 -20.42 -17.46
CA SER A 165 1.49 -20.56 -18.90
C SER A 165 1.35 -19.25 -19.68
N LYS A 166 0.67 -18.23 -19.12
CA LYS A 166 0.55 -16.90 -19.72
C LYS A 166 1.59 -15.91 -19.17
N SER A 167 1.85 -15.94 -17.86
CA SER A 167 2.74 -14.97 -17.19
C SER A 167 4.21 -15.39 -17.15
N MET A 168 4.49 -16.70 -17.19
CA MET A 168 5.83 -17.30 -17.07
C MET A 168 5.98 -18.46 -18.09
N PRO A 169 5.83 -18.19 -19.40
CA PRO A 169 5.80 -19.23 -20.42
C PRO A 169 7.14 -19.96 -20.56
N GLN A 170 8.27 -19.27 -20.37
CA GLN A 170 9.61 -19.85 -20.52
C GLN A 170 9.89 -20.88 -19.42
N GLU A 171 9.55 -20.56 -18.18
CA GLU A 171 9.70 -21.42 -17.00
C GLU A 171 8.78 -22.64 -17.09
N MET A 172 7.56 -22.44 -17.60
CA MET A 172 6.61 -23.54 -17.86
C MET A 172 7.10 -24.47 -18.98
N SER A 173 7.74 -23.95 -20.02
CA SER A 173 8.38 -24.75 -21.07
C SER A 173 9.66 -25.45 -20.61
N ALA A 174 10.37 -24.88 -19.62
CA ALA A 174 11.60 -25.44 -19.06
C ALA A 174 11.36 -26.42 -17.90
N LEU A 175 10.11 -26.76 -17.56
CA LEU A 175 9.76 -27.59 -16.41
C LEU A 175 10.54 -28.93 -16.32
N GLU A 176 10.70 -29.63 -17.45
CA GLU A 176 11.38 -30.93 -17.47
C GLU A 176 12.90 -30.77 -17.35
N ALA A 177 13.48 -29.76 -18.00
CA ALA A 177 14.91 -29.49 -17.95
C ALA A 177 15.37 -28.94 -16.58
N THR A 178 14.58 -28.05 -15.99
CA THR A 178 14.93 -27.34 -14.74
C THR A 178 14.53 -28.11 -13.49
N TYR A 179 13.40 -28.81 -13.51
CA TYR A 179 12.83 -29.47 -12.32
C TYR A 179 12.56 -30.97 -12.49
N GLY A 180 12.97 -31.58 -13.62
CA GLY A 180 12.71 -33.00 -13.91
C GLY A 180 11.21 -33.35 -13.98
N SER A 181 10.35 -32.34 -14.16
CA SER A 181 8.89 -32.45 -14.02
C SER A 181 8.22 -32.16 -15.36
N ARG A 182 7.35 -33.06 -15.85
CA ARG A 182 6.71 -32.91 -17.18
C ARG A 182 5.55 -31.92 -17.20
N ASN A 183 5.00 -31.58 -16.04
CA ASN A 183 3.90 -30.65 -15.88
C ASN A 183 3.87 -30.07 -14.45
N LEU A 184 3.09 -29.00 -14.26
CA LEU A 184 3.00 -28.32 -12.97
C LEU A 184 2.55 -29.24 -11.82
N LEU A 185 1.62 -30.17 -12.09
CA LEU A 185 1.18 -31.15 -11.10
C LEU A 185 2.33 -32.07 -10.63
N SER A 186 3.18 -32.52 -11.56
CA SER A 186 4.37 -33.32 -11.22
C SER A 186 5.39 -32.52 -10.41
N LEU A 187 5.57 -31.23 -10.71
CA LEU A 187 6.43 -30.33 -9.93
C LEU A 187 5.91 -30.17 -8.49
N ILE A 188 4.61 -29.88 -8.34
CA ILE A 188 3.95 -29.72 -7.03
C ILE A 188 4.13 -30.98 -6.18
N ARG A 189 3.99 -32.18 -6.79
CA ARG A 189 4.20 -33.45 -6.09
C ARG A 189 5.67 -33.70 -5.74
N ALA A 190 6.59 -33.43 -6.68
CA ALA A 190 8.01 -33.71 -6.51
C ALA A 190 8.68 -32.81 -5.48
N CYS A 191 8.24 -31.54 -5.34
CA CYS A 191 8.88 -30.59 -4.43
C CYS A 191 8.66 -30.88 -2.94
N GLY A 192 7.76 -31.80 -2.59
CA GLY A 192 7.55 -32.26 -1.20
C GLY A 192 6.91 -31.24 -0.24
N LYS A 193 6.78 -29.95 -0.62
CA LYS A 193 6.22 -28.86 0.20
C LYS A 193 4.69 -28.82 0.25
N PHE A 194 4.03 -29.40 -0.74
CA PHE A 194 2.58 -29.29 -0.89
C PHE A 194 1.86 -30.63 -0.66
N GLU A 195 0.66 -30.55 -0.09
CA GLU A 195 -0.34 -31.62 -0.16
C GLU A 195 -1.13 -31.47 -1.44
N VAL A 196 -1.50 -32.60 -2.07
CA VAL A 196 -2.29 -32.62 -3.31
C VAL A 196 -3.52 -33.49 -3.11
N ASN A 197 -4.68 -32.97 -3.47
CA ASN A 197 -5.96 -33.67 -3.38
C ASN A 197 -6.64 -33.71 -4.76
N ALA A 198 -7.24 -34.85 -5.10
CA ALA A 198 -8.03 -35.03 -6.30
C ALA A 198 -9.51 -34.97 -5.96
N ARG A 199 -10.24 -34.01 -6.53
CA ARG A 199 -11.70 -33.91 -6.41
C ARG A 199 -12.33 -34.53 -7.65
N ALA A 200 -13.27 -35.45 -7.44
CA ALA A 200 -13.98 -36.09 -8.53
C ALA A 200 -14.91 -35.08 -9.23
N THR A 201 -14.85 -35.03 -10.55
CA THR A 201 -15.86 -34.36 -11.38
C THR A 201 -16.33 -35.32 -12.47
N ASP A 202 -17.45 -35.02 -13.12
CA ASP A 202 -18.13 -35.90 -14.08
C ASP A 202 -17.29 -36.27 -15.33
N SER A 203 -16.14 -35.64 -15.55
CA SER A 203 -15.32 -35.87 -16.75
C SER A 203 -13.84 -36.15 -16.48
N ARG A 204 -13.18 -35.42 -15.56
CA ARG A 204 -11.77 -35.66 -15.15
C ARG A 204 -11.51 -35.25 -13.70
N PRO A 205 -10.59 -35.93 -12.98
CA PRO A 205 -10.23 -35.50 -11.64
C PRO A 205 -9.60 -34.11 -11.68
N GLU A 206 -10.14 -33.19 -10.88
CA GLU A 206 -9.58 -31.86 -10.69
C GLU A 206 -8.60 -31.90 -9.52
N TYR A 207 -7.35 -31.47 -9.75
CA TYR A 207 -6.32 -31.50 -8.73
C TYR A 207 -6.21 -30.14 -8.04
N TRP A 208 -6.11 -30.20 -6.72
CA TRP A 208 -5.95 -29.05 -5.84
C TRP A 208 -4.72 -29.25 -4.97
N PHE A 209 -4.03 -28.17 -4.60
CA PHE A 209 -2.85 -28.23 -3.73
C PHE A 209 -2.91 -27.20 -2.61
N ARG A 210 -2.18 -27.44 -1.53
CA ARG A 210 -1.98 -26.50 -0.42
C ARG A 210 -0.64 -26.77 0.27
N LEU A 211 -0.22 -25.90 1.17
CA LEU A 211 0.94 -26.18 2.03
C LEU A 211 0.67 -27.36 2.97
N LYS A 212 1.66 -28.23 3.13
CA LYS A 212 1.69 -29.21 4.22
C LYS A 212 1.68 -28.47 5.55
N ALA A 213 0.91 -29.01 6.50
CA ALA A 213 0.91 -28.55 7.89
C ALA A 213 2.22 -28.93 8.60
#